data_AF-A0A163ESV0-F1
#
_entry.id   AF-A0A163ESV0-F1
#
_cell.length_a   1.000
_cell.length_b   1.000
_cell.length_c   1.000
_cell.angle_alpha   90.00
_cell.angle_beta   90.00
_cell.angle_gamma   90.00
#
_symmetry.space_group_name_H-M   'P 1'
#
loop_
_entity.id
_entity.type
_entity.pdbx_description
1 polymer ?
#
loop_
_entity_poly.entity_id
_entity_poly.type
_entity_poly.pdbx_seq_one_letter_code
_entity_poly.pdbx_strand_id
1 'polypeptide(L)'
;MARAKRLLPHGCNFHITLRCNSRQFLISKALRRDVLLAVLKKAQQKFAVKVYGLCLMANHLHLLLKPEDAKDLPRLMHWFAWYSAMALNRLSGRCGHFWEARYFSTPIHPKDHRRMLNTLRYIHANPKAAGVRKGFYDPYSNYGHYIRLQSDDISEWSPALCPLACSSWKGPRCLIWGVIPRDTSAESACAVPKGSNNT
;
A
#
# COMPACT_ATOMS: atom_id res chain seq x y z
N MET A 1 -13.55 23.51 2.34
CA MET A 1 -13.34 23.55 0.87
C MET A 1 -13.79 22.25 0.23
N ALA A 2 -14.51 22.31 -0.89
CA ALA A 2 -14.83 21.13 -1.68
C ALA A 2 -13.53 20.53 -2.24
N ARG A 3 -13.31 19.23 -2.02
CA ARG A 3 -12.10 18.55 -2.50
C ARG A 3 -12.20 18.33 -4.02
N ALA A 4 -11.10 18.54 -4.74
CA ALA A 4 -11.02 18.26 -6.16
C ALA A 4 -11.48 16.82 -6.48
N LYS A 5 -12.20 16.67 -7.61
CA LYS A 5 -12.70 15.38 -8.07
C LYS A 5 -11.52 14.42 -8.30
N ARG A 6 -11.61 13.20 -7.78
CA ARG A 6 -10.56 12.19 -7.99
C ARG A 6 -10.51 11.78 -9.46
N LEU A 7 -9.30 11.70 -10.00
CA LEU A 7 -9.05 11.10 -11.30
C LEU A 7 -9.07 9.57 -11.15
N LEU A 8 -10.04 8.93 -11.79
CA LEU A 8 -10.22 7.48 -11.80
C LEU A 8 -10.18 6.97 -13.25
N PRO A 9 -9.03 7.06 -13.92
CA PRO A 9 -8.89 6.53 -15.27
C PRO A 9 -9.11 5.01 -15.29
N HIS A 10 -9.84 4.55 -16.31
CA HIS A 10 -10.23 3.15 -16.44
C HIS A 10 -9.00 2.24 -16.63
N GLY A 11 -9.04 1.03 -16.05
CA GLY A 11 -7.98 0.02 -16.19
C GLY A 11 -6.66 0.34 -15.49
N CYS A 12 -6.55 1.48 -14.78
CA CYS A 12 -5.36 1.87 -14.04
C CYS A 12 -5.21 1.14 -12.71
N ASN A 13 -3.97 1.04 -12.26
CA ASN A 13 -3.61 0.63 -10.92
C ASN A 13 -3.60 1.87 -10.01
N PHE A 14 -3.77 1.69 -8.71
CA PHE A 14 -3.79 2.79 -7.76
C PHE A 14 -2.85 2.50 -6.60
N HIS A 15 -1.89 3.41 -6.39
CA HIS A 15 -1.14 3.46 -5.14
C HIS A 15 -1.95 4.24 -4.12
N ILE A 16 -2.25 3.59 -3.00
CA ILE A 16 -3.13 4.11 -1.96
C ILE A 16 -2.34 4.25 -0.67
N THR A 17 -2.57 5.36 0.03
CA THR A 17 -2.08 5.56 1.39
C THR A 17 -3.23 5.97 2.29
N LEU A 18 -3.36 5.30 3.43
CA LEU A 18 -4.35 5.62 4.46
C LEU A 18 -3.65 5.74 5.83
N ARG A 19 -3.87 6.85 6.53
CA ARG A 19 -3.13 7.24 7.72
C ARG A 19 -4.03 7.36 8.95
N CYS A 20 -3.54 6.87 10.09
CA CYS A 20 -4.20 6.95 11.39
C CYS A 20 -4.29 8.40 11.88
N ASN A 21 -5.37 8.69 12.62
CA ASN A 21 -5.65 10.01 13.13
C ASN A 21 -4.49 10.55 14.00
N SER A 22 -4.20 11.85 13.86
CA SER A 22 -3.08 12.55 14.51
C SER A 22 -1.72 11.85 14.38
N ARG A 23 -1.52 11.08 13.29
CA ARG A 23 -0.31 10.28 13.03
C ARG A 23 0.04 9.28 14.15
N GLN A 24 -0.92 8.96 15.02
CA GLN A 24 -0.73 8.05 16.15
C GLN A 24 -0.40 6.64 15.67
N PHE A 25 0.39 5.90 16.44
CA PHE A 25 0.75 4.51 16.16
C PHE A 25 -0.38 3.52 16.49
N LEU A 26 -1.58 3.78 15.97
CA LEU A 26 -2.79 3.02 16.27
C LEU A 26 -2.75 1.60 15.70
N ILE A 27 -1.89 1.31 14.72
CA ILE A 27 -1.79 -0.01 14.07
C ILE A 27 -0.41 -0.64 14.30
N SER A 28 0.26 -0.27 15.40
CA SER A 28 1.56 -0.83 15.80
C SER A 28 1.50 -2.28 16.31
N LYS A 29 0.41 -2.63 17.01
CA LYS A 29 0.22 -3.96 17.60
C LYS A 29 -0.15 -4.99 16.52
N ALA A 30 0.45 -6.18 16.61
CA ALA A 30 0.23 -7.31 15.71
C ALA A 30 -1.26 -7.60 15.47
N LEU A 31 -2.02 -7.82 16.56
CA LEU A 31 -3.46 -8.09 16.50
C LEU A 31 -4.26 -7.07 15.67
N ARG A 32 -3.90 -5.79 15.74
CA ARG A 32 -4.59 -4.74 14.97
C ARG A 32 -4.27 -4.82 13.48
N ARG A 33 -3.05 -5.23 13.13
CA ARG A 33 -2.66 -5.48 11.75
C ARG A 33 -3.33 -6.74 11.22
N ASP A 34 -3.45 -7.79 12.02
CA ASP A 34 -4.19 -9.01 11.64
C ASP A 34 -5.66 -8.69 11.33
N VAL A 35 -6.30 -7.84 12.14
CA VAL A 35 -7.64 -7.32 11.86
C VAL A 35 -7.67 -6.57 10.52
N LEU A 36 -6.69 -5.72 10.22
CA LEU A 36 -6.64 -5.02 8.93
C LEU A 36 -6.51 -5.98 7.74
N LEU A 37 -5.69 -7.03 7.87
CA LEU A 37 -5.56 -8.06 6.84
C LEU A 37 -6.88 -8.81 6.64
N ALA A 38 -7.57 -9.18 7.72
CA ALA A 38 -8.88 -9.81 7.64
C ALA A 38 -9.93 -8.90 7.00
N VAL A 39 -9.91 -7.60 7.31
CA VAL A 39 -10.79 -6.60 6.67
C VAL A 39 -10.47 -6.45 5.19
N LEU A 40 -9.19 -6.50 4.80
CA LEU A 40 -8.77 -6.44 3.39
C LEU A 40 -9.27 -7.66 2.62
N LYS A 41 -9.13 -8.87 3.19
CA LYS A 41 -9.65 -10.11 2.60
C LYS A 41 -11.17 -10.05 2.41
N LYS A 42 -11.91 -9.51 3.39
CA LYS A 42 -13.36 -9.25 3.24
C LYS A 42 -13.67 -8.21 2.17
N ALA A 43 -12.82 -7.19 2.00
CA ALA A 43 -12.98 -6.22 0.93
C ALA A 43 -12.83 -6.88 -0.46
N GLN A 44 -11.88 -7.79 -0.63
CA GLN A 44 -11.67 -8.54 -1.88
C GLN A 44 -12.84 -9.47 -2.21
N GLN A 45 -13.54 -9.99 -1.21
CA GLN A 45 -14.77 -10.77 -1.42
C GLN A 45 -15.95 -9.90 -1.85
N LYS A 46 -15.96 -8.62 -1.48
CA LYS A 46 -17.06 -7.69 -1.76
C LYS A 46 -16.87 -6.90 -3.05
N PHE A 47 -15.63 -6.65 -3.44
CA PHE A 47 -15.26 -5.84 -4.60
C PHE A 47 -14.27 -6.62 -5.46
N ALA A 48 -14.50 -6.67 -6.76
CA ALA A 48 -13.55 -7.26 -7.70
C ALA A 48 -12.28 -6.40 -7.77
N VAL A 49 -11.26 -6.78 -7.00
CA VAL A 49 -10.02 -6.03 -6.85
C VAL A 49 -8.83 -6.96 -6.70
N LYS A 50 -7.78 -6.64 -7.44
CA LYS A 50 -6.48 -7.31 -7.37
C LYS A 50 -5.55 -6.49 -6.49
N VAL A 51 -4.91 -7.10 -5.50
CA VAL A 51 -3.92 -6.43 -4.65
C VAL A 51 -2.53 -6.89 -5.05
N TYR A 52 -1.68 -5.97 -5.49
CA TYR A 52 -0.30 -6.26 -5.89
C TYR A 52 0.70 -5.88 -4.82
N GLY A 53 0.46 -4.83 -4.05
CA GLY A 53 1.39 -4.34 -3.03
C GLY A 53 0.66 -4.05 -1.72
N LEU A 54 1.29 -4.43 -0.60
CA LEU A 54 0.75 -4.24 0.73
C LEU A 54 1.91 -3.99 1.70
N CYS A 55 1.77 -2.97 2.55
CA CYS A 55 2.62 -2.74 3.70
C CYS A 55 1.84 -2.02 4.80
N LEU A 56 1.73 -2.64 5.98
CA LEU A 56 1.13 -2.01 7.17
C LEU A 56 2.25 -1.48 8.07
N MET A 57 2.33 -0.15 8.18
CA MET A 57 3.26 0.52 9.10
C MET A 57 2.63 0.63 10.49
N ALA A 58 3.20 1.46 11.37
CA ALA A 58 2.65 1.68 12.72
C ALA A 58 1.50 2.70 12.78
N ASN A 59 1.48 3.68 11.86
CA ASN A 59 0.48 4.76 11.79
C ASN A 59 -0.16 4.94 10.41
N HIS A 60 0.18 4.13 9.41
CA HIS A 60 -0.43 4.19 8.09
C HIS A 60 -0.25 2.87 7.34
N LEU A 61 -0.96 2.71 6.24
CA LEU A 61 -0.81 1.60 5.33
C LEU A 61 -0.60 2.08 3.90
N HIS A 62 0.10 1.27 3.12
CA HIS A 62 0.22 1.41 1.69
C HIS A 62 -0.39 0.20 0.98
N LEU A 63 -1.17 0.47 -0.06
CA LEU A 63 -1.70 -0.55 -0.97
C LEU A 63 -1.34 -0.18 -2.40
N LEU A 64 -1.04 -1.17 -3.21
CA LEU A 64 -1.03 -1.06 -4.66
C LEU A 64 -2.05 -2.06 -5.18
N LEU A 65 -3.15 -1.57 -5.74
CA LEU A 65 -4.26 -2.41 -6.16
C LEU A 65 -4.83 -1.98 -7.50
N LYS A 66 -5.56 -2.87 -8.15
CA LYS A 66 -6.31 -2.62 -9.38
C LYS A 66 -7.74 -3.11 -9.19
N PRO A 67 -8.73 -2.21 -9.07
CA PRO A 67 -10.12 -2.61 -9.17
C PRO A 67 -10.44 -3.01 -10.62
N GLU A 68 -11.44 -3.87 -10.81
CA GLU A 68 -11.94 -4.19 -12.14
C GLU A 68 -12.54 -2.94 -12.82
N ASP A 69 -13.43 -2.22 -12.11
CA ASP A 69 -13.89 -0.87 -12.47
C ASP A 69 -13.24 0.18 -11.55
N ALA A 70 -12.57 1.17 -12.15
CA ALA A 70 -11.99 2.30 -11.43
C ALA A 70 -13.01 3.09 -10.59
N LYS A 71 -14.30 3.08 -10.97
CA LYS A 71 -15.41 3.72 -10.23
C LYS A 71 -15.71 3.02 -8.90
N ASP A 72 -15.27 1.78 -8.71
CA ASP A 72 -15.43 1.06 -7.44
C ASP A 72 -14.42 1.45 -6.37
N LEU A 73 -13.30 2.06 -6.76
CA LEU A 73 -12.25 2.43 -5.82
C LEU A 73 -12.77 3.29 -4.65
N PRO A 74 -13.59 4.33 -4.84
CA PRO A 74 -14.18 5.09 -3.75
C PRO A 74 -15.09 4.26 -2.84
N ARG A 75 -15.89 3.35 -3.41
CA ARG A 75 -16.81 2.48 -2.66
C ARG A 75 -16.03 1.49 -1.80
N LEU A 76 -15.05 0.81 -2.40
CA LEU A 76 -14.13 -0.11 -1.74
C LEU A 76 -13.42 0.57 -0.59
N MET A 77 -12.74 1.70 -0.85
CA MET A 77 -11.92 2.35 0.17
C MET A 77 -12.77 3.01 1.26
N HIS A 78 -13.98 3.46 0.94
CA HIS A 78 -14.93 3.93 1.95
C HIS A 78 -15.34 2.78 2.88
N TRP A 79 -15.76 1.66 2.31
CA TRP A 79 -16.15 0.47 3.07
C TRP A 79 -14.99 -0.05 3.94
N PHE A 80 -13.79 -0.18 3.35
CA PHE A 80 -12.59 -0.62 4.05
C PHE A 80 -12.27 0.30 5.23
N ALA A 81 -12.23 1.62 5.00
CA ALA A 81 -11.90 2.59 6.05
C ALA A 81 -12.95 2.61 7.17
N TRP A 82 -14.24 2.55 6.81
CA TRP A 82 -15.33 2.51 7.79
C TRP A 82 -15.30 1.23 8.62
N TYR A 83 -15.26 0.06 7.98
CA TYR A 83 -15.32 -1.23 8.67
C TYR A 83 -14.09 -1.48 9.53
N SER A 84 -12.89 -1.14 9.03
CA SER A 84 -11.65 -1.22 9.82
C SER A 84 -11.67 -0.26 11.01
N ALA A 85 -12.12 0.99 10.84
CA ALA A 85 -12.22 1.93 11.94
C ALA A 85 -13.17 1.42 13.04
N MET A 86 -14.34 0.92 12.66
CA MET A 86 -15.31 0.32 13.58
C MET A 86 -14.70 -0.86 14.36
N ALA A 87 -14.10 -1.82 13.66
CA ALA A 87 -13.51 -3.00 14.28
C ALA A 87 -12.35 -2.65 15.23
N LEU A 88 -11.46 -1.75 14.81
CA LEU A 88 -10.27 -1.37 15.58
C LEU A 88 -10.60 -0.47 16.77
N ASN A 89 -11.59 0.41 16.64
CA ASN A 89 -12.10 1.20 17.75
C ASN A 89 -12.74 0.29 18.82
N ARG A 90 -13.61 -0.64 18.40
CA ARG A 90 -14.23 -1.62 19.31
C ARG A 90 -13.17 -2.47 20.02
N LEU A 91 -12.18 -2.99 19.27
CA LEU A 91 -11.08 -3.78 19.84
C LEU A 91 -10.24 -2.98 20.86
N SER A 92 -10.17 -1.66 20.71
CA SER A 92 -9.31 -0.81 21.53
C SER A 92 -10.05 -0.04 22.62
N GLY A 93 -11.37 -0.23 22.76
CA GLY A 93 -12.21 0.59 23.66
C GLY A 93 -12.18 2.08 23.33
N ARG A 94 -11.93 2.45 22.06
CA ARG A 94 -11.81 3.85 21.62
C ARG A 94 -13.08 4.30 20.91
N CYS A 95 -13.35 5.60 20.98
CA CYS A 95 -14.36 6.28 20.18
C CYS A 95 -13.71 7.36 19.28
N GLY A 96 -14.47 7.88 18.32
CA GLY A 96 -14.01 8.93 17.40
C GLY A 96 -13.27 8.44 16.16
N HIS A 97 -12.61 9.37 15.46
CA HIS A 97 -11.94 9.10 14.18
C HIS A 97 -10.70 8.22 14.36
N PHE A 98 -10.70 7.05 13.70
CA PHE A 98 -9.53 6.16 13.63
C PHE A 98 -8.56 6.60 12.52
N TRP A 99 -9.11 6.95 11.34
CA TRP A 99 -8.36 7.46 10.20
C TRP A 99 -8.38 8.98 10.19
N GLU A 100 -7.24 9.61 9.87
CA GLU A 100 -7.08 11.07 9.86
C GLU A 100 -7.94 11.72 8.78
N ALA A 101 -7.95 11.13 7.60
CA ALA A 101 -8.66 11.62 6.44
C ALA A 101 -9.05 10.46 5.52
N ARG A 102 -9.77 10.79 4.44
CA ARG A 102 -9.94 9.86 3.33
C ARG A 102 -8.58 9.53 2.73
N TYR A 103 -8.45 8.31 2.20
CA TYR A 103 -7.26 7.83 1.51
C TYR A 103 -6.74 8.80 0.43
N PHE A 104 -5.42 8.78 0.24
CA PHE A 104 -4.75 9.34 -0.92
C PHE A 104 -4.59 8.26 -1.98
N SER A 105 -4.75 8.63 -3.25
CA SER A 105 -4.64 7.69 -4.37
C SER A 105 -3.91 8.35 -5.54
N THR A 106 -2.93 7.65 -6.08
CA THR A 106 -2.21 8.05 -7.29
C THR A 106 -2.41 6.99 -8.37
N PRO A 107 -3.03 7.32 -9.52
CA PRO A 107 -3.22 6.37 -10.62
C PRO A 107 -1.89 6.08 -11.32
N ILE A 108 -1.72 4.82 -11.72
CA ILE A 108 -0.58 4.31 -12.48
C ILE A 108 -1.14 3.58 -13.70
N HIS A 109 -0.75 4.05 -14.88
CA HIS A 109 -1.21 3.49 -16.14
C HIS A 109 -0.74 2.03 -16.29
N PRO A 110 -1.57 1.10 -16.81
CA PRO A 110 -1.22 -0.33 -16.88
C PRO A 110 0.02 -0.61 -17.72
N LYS A 111 0.28 0.20 -18.76
CA LYS A 111 1.50 0.08 -19.60
C LYS A 111 2.77 0.65 -18.95
N ASP A 112 2.66 1.39 -17.85
CA ASP A 112 3.81 1.99 -17.17
C ASP A 112 4.39 1.00 -16.14
N HIS A 113 5.03 -0.06 -16.65
CA HIS A 113 5.61 -1.12 -15.82
C HIS A 113 6.72 -0.58 -14.90
N ARG A 114 7.51 0.40 -15.36
CA ARG A 114 8.60 1.00 -14.56
C ARG A 114 8.03 1.67 -13.31
N ARG A 115 7.00 2.50 -13.46
CA ARG A 115 6.35 3.16 -12.31
C ARG A 115 5.69 2.15 -11.38
N MET A 116 5.03 1.12 -11.93
CA MET A 116 4.43 0.04 -11.14
C MET A 116 5.47 -0.65 -10.24
N LEU A 117 6.62 -1.01 -10.81
CA LEU A 117 7.69 -1.68 -10.07
C LEU A 117 8.37 -0.75 -9.07
N ASN A 118 8.59 0.52 -9.42
CA ASN A 118 9.11 1.53 -8.48
C ASN A 118 8.16 1.75 -7.30
N THR A 119 6.84 1.72 -7.52
CA THR A 119 5.86 1.79 -6.44
C THR A 119 5.90 0.55 -5.57
N LEU A 120 5.99 -0.66 -6.13
CA LEU A 120 6.16 -1.89 -5.33
C LEU A 120 7.42 -1.83 -4.45
N ARG A 121 8.54 -1.44 -5.05
CA ARG A 121 9.81 -1.21 -4.34
C ARG A 121 9.62 -0.25 -3.18
N TYR A 122 9.04 0.92 -3.44
CA TYR A 122 8.76 1.92 -2.42
C TYR A 122 7.94 1.33 -1.26
N ILE A 123 6.85 0.62 -1.57
CA ILE A 123 5.98 -0.01 -0.57
C ILE A 123 6.77 -0.97 0.32
N HIS A 124 7.57 -1.86 -0.27
CA HIS A 124 8.36 -2.86 0.46
C HIS A 124 9.58 -2.27 1.20
N ALA A 125 10.11 -1.12 0.74
CA ALA A 125 11.22 -0.44 1.40
C ALA A 125 10.82 0.39 2.62
N ASN A 126 9.53 0.71 2.79
CA ASN A 126 9.07 1.58 3.87
C ASN A 126 9.51 1.13 5.29
N PRO A 127 9.38 -0.16 5.68
CA PRO A 127 9.82 -0.61 7.00
C PRO A 127 11.32 -0.37 7.25
N LYS A 128 12.14 -0.53 6.20
CA LYS A 128 13.59 -0.29 6.26
C LYS A 128 13.91 1.20 6.30
N ALA A 129 13.31 1.98 5.42
CA ALA A 129 13.52 3.42 5.33
C ALA A 129 13.10 4.15 6.61
N ALA A 130 12.04 3.67 7.28
CA ALA A 130 11.59 4.20 8.57
C ALA A 130 12.40 3.70 9.78
N GLY A 131 13.44 2.88 9.57
CA GLY A 131 14.26 2.32 10.65
C GLY A 131 13.58 1.25 11.52
N VAL A 132 12.38 0.79 11.13
CA VAL A 132 11.60 -0.23 11.88
C VAL A 132 12.22 -1.62 11.71
N ARG A 133 12.85 -1.87 10.55
CA ARG A 133 13.52 -3.13 10.22
C ARG A 133 14.91 -2.86 9.66
N LYS A 134 15.86 -3.76 9.94
CA LYS A 134 17.20 -3.73 9.32
C LYS A 134 17.16 -4.15 7.83
N GLY A 135 16.19 -4.99 7.46
CA GLY A 135 16.00 -5.49 6.09
C GLY A 135 14.63 -5.13 5.51
N PHE A 136 14.38 -5.61 4.29
CA PHE A 136 13.12 -5.40 3.56
C PHE A 136 11.99 -6.33 4.01
N TYR A 137 12.32 -7.44 4.68
CA TYR A 137 11.31 -8.37 5.18
C TYR A 137 10.58 -7.76 6.37
N ASP A 138 9.26 -7.66 6.22
CA ASP A 138 8.34 -7.40 7.32
C ASP A 138 7.13 -8.34 7.19
N PRO A 139 6.66 -9.00 8.28
CA PRO A 139 5.51 -9.91 8.22
C PRO A 139 4.21 -9.25 7.76
N TYR A 140 4.10 -7.92 7.90
CA TYR A 140 2.93 -7.15 7.49
C TYR A 140 3.15 -6.40 6.18
N SER A 141 4.16 -6.82 5.41
CA SER A 141 4.32 -6.46 4.02
C SER A 141 4.28 -7.70 3.14
N ASN A 142 3.65 -7.59 1.98
CA ASN A 142 3.65 -8.67 1.00
C ASN A 142 5.00 -8.81 0.24
N TYR A 143 6.10 -8.23 0.75
CA TYR A 143 7.43 -8.49 0.21
C TYR A 143 7.79 -9.99 0.23
N GLY A 144 7.33 -10.73 1.26
CA GLY A 144 7.46 -12.19 1.37
C GLY A 144 6.87 -12.94 0.18
N HIS A 145 5.71 -12.49 -0.32
CA HIS A 145 5.02 -13.08 -1.48
C HIS A 145 5.93 -13.12 -2.71
N TYR A 146 6.60 -11.99 -2.98
CA TYR A 146 7.48 -11.86 -4.14
C TYR A 146 8.83 -12.55 -3.98
N ILE A 147 9.44 -12.52 -2.80
CA ILE A 147 10.80 -13.05 -2.60
C ILE A 147 10.82 -14.55 -2.27
N ARG A 148 9.79 -15.06 -1.60
CA ARG A 148 9.70 -16.47 -1.17
C ARG A 148 8.74 -17.30 -2.03
N LEU A 149 8.12 -16.71 -3.04
CA LEU A 149 7.09 -17.35 -3.87
C LEU A 149 5.95 -17.94 -3.01
N GLN A 150 5.61 -17.29 -1.90
CA GLN A 150 4.58 -17.73 -0.96
C GLN A 150 3.24 -17.07 -1.28
N SER A 151 2.13 -17.79 -1.26
CA SER A 151 0.79 -17.20 -1.32
C SER A 151 0.37 -16.71 0.07
N ASP A 152 -0.11 -15.47 0.16
CA ASP A 152 -0.66 -14.86 1.39
C ASP A 152 -2.20 -14.71 1.33
N ASP A 153 -2.86 -15.40 0.39
CA ASP A 153 -4.29 -15.37 0.05
C ASP A 153 -4.89 -13.98 -0.27
N ILE A 154 -4.08 -12.93 -0.26
CA ILE A 154 -4.48 -11.54 -0.44
C ILE A 154 -3.84 -10.98 -1.70
N SER A 155 -2.54 -11.26 -1.89
CA SER A 155 -1.75 -10.68 -2.95
C SER A 155 -1.82 -11.51 -4.22
N GLU A 156 -1.92 -10.81 -5.34
CA GLU A 156 -1.69 -11.33 -6.68
C GLU A 156 -0.35 -10.83 -7.23
N TRP A 157 0.25 -11.61 -8.12
CA TRP A 157 1.45 -11.21 -8.84
C TRP A 157 1.17 -10.02 -9.75
N SER A 158 1.99 -8.98 -9.64
CA SER A 158 1.90 -7.85 -10.55
C SER A 158 2.26 -8.26 -11.99
N PRO A 159 1.41 -7.95 -13.00
CA PRO A 159 1.74 -8.22 -14.40
C PRO A 159 3.03 -7.55 -14.87
N ALA A 160 3.45 -6.46 -14.21
CA ALA A 160 4.69 -5.75 -14.50
C ALA A 160 5.96 -6.59 -14.25
N LEU A 161 5.85 -7.72 -13.55
CA LEU A 161 6.95 -8.68 -13.36
C LEU A 161 7.12 -9.65 -14.54
N CYS A 162 6.08 -9.85 -15.36
CA CYS A 162 6.10 -10.81 -16.45
C CYS A 162 7.21 -10.51 -17.50
N PRO A 163 7.41 -9.25 -17.95
CA PRO A 163 8.51 -8.94 -18.86
C PRO A 163 9.90 -9.21 -18.29
N LEU A 164 10.07 -9.16 -16.97
CA LEU A 164 11.35 -9.42 -16.29
C LEU A 164 11.65 -10.92 -16.14
N ALA A 165 10.64 -11.79 -16.26
CA ALA A 165 10.84 -13.23 -16.20
C ALA A 165 11.42 -13.81 -17.51
N CYS A 166 11.22 -13.12 -18.64
CA CYS A 166 11.65 -13.57 -19.97
C CYS A 166 13.15 -13.28 -20.25
N SER A 167 13.75 -12.32 -19.56
CA SER A 167 15.17 -11.96 -19.69
C SER A 167 16.03 -12.60 -18.59
N SER A 168 16.40 -13.87 -18.79
CA SER A 168 17.29 -14.68 -17.93
C SER A 168 16.86 -14.78 -16.46
N TRP A 169 16.17 -15.87 -16.14
CA TRP A 169 15.74 -16.20 -14.79
C TRP A 169 16.96 -16.48 -13.88
N LYS A 170 17.48 -15.47 -13.17
CA LYS A 170 18.52 -15.60 -12.14
C LYS A 170 17.94 -15.40 -10.73
N GLY A 171 16.97 -16.25 -10.37
CA GLY A 171 16.46 -16.39 -9.00
C GLY A 171 15.71 -15.18 -8.38
N PRO A 172 15.09 -15.37 -7.21
CA PRO A 172 14.16 -14.40 -6.62
C PRO A 172 14.82 -13.09 -6.13
N ARG A 173 16.14 -13.05 -5.92
CA ARG A 173 16.85 -11.83 -5.48
C ARG A 173 16.86 -10.72 -6.55
N CYS A 174 16.75 -11.05 -7.83
CA CYS A 174 16.97 -10.09 -8.91
C CYS A 174 15.73 -9.26 -9.28
N LEU A 175 14.52 -9.81 -9.17
CA LEU A 175 13.35 -9.28 -9.88
C LEU A 175 12.88 -7.88 -9.46
N ILE A 176 12.90 -7.55 -8.17
CA ILE A 176 12.39 -6.24 -7.71
C ILE A 176 13.52 -5.24 -7.44
N TRP A 177 14.73 -5.72 -7.14
CA TRP A 177 15.80 -4.88 -6.60
C TRP A 177 17.12 -4.93 -7.38
N GLY A 178 17.28 -5.89 -8.31
CA GLY A 178 18.46 -6.02 -9.16
C GLY A 178 18.31 -5.45 -10.58
N VAL A 179 17.08 -5.24 -11.08
CA VAL A 179 16.84 -4.93 -12.51
C VAL A 179 16.36 -3.49 -12.77
N ILE A 180 15.97 -2.72 -11.75
CA ILE A 180 15.41 -1.37 -11.96
C ILE A 180 16.39 -0.31 -11.45
N PRO A 181 16.90 0.60 -12.31
CA PRO A 181 17.80 1.69 -11.91
C PRO A 181 17.22 2.49 -10.75
N ARG A 182 18.08 2.92 -9.83
CA ARG A 182 17.72 3.82 -8.73
C ARG A 182 17.51 5.23 -9.31
N ASP A 183 16.30 5.53 -9.80
CA ASP A 183 15.92 6.91 -10.08
C ASP A 183 15.64 7.63 -8.74
N THR A 184 16.56 8.50 -8.34
CA THR A 184 16.55 9.32 -7.12
C THR A 184 15.48 10.43 -7.10
N SER A 185 14.70 10.56 -8.18
CA SER A 185 13.70 11.63 -8.33
C SER A 185 12.36 11.37 -7.62
N ALA A 186 12.11 10.15 -7.16
CA ALA A 186 10.88 9.82 -6.40
C ALA A 186 10.99 10.15 -4.89
N GLU A 187 12.20 10.38 -4.37
CA GLU A 187 12.42 10.71 -2.95
C GLU A 187 12.05 12.16 -2.61
N SER A 188 12.06 13.08 -3.59
CA SER A 188 11.80 14.51 -3.37
C SER A 188 10.31 14.90 -3.35
N ALA A 189 9.41 14.07 -3.87
CA ALA A 189 7.99 14.45 -4.04
C ALA A 189 7.11 14.25 -2.79
N CYS A 190 7.63 13.70 -1.68
CA CYS A 190 6.86 13.43 -0.47
C CYS A 190 7.57 13.81 0.84
N ALA A 191 8.58 14.68 0.78
CA ALA A 191 9.06 15.36 1.97
C ALA A 191 7.91 16.16 2.60
N VAL A 192 7.39 15.68 3.72
CA VAL A 192 6.55 16.47 4.61
C VAL A 192 7.35 17.73 4.95
N PRO A 193 6.83 18.95 4.72
CA PRO A 193 7.57 20.15 5.06
C PRO A 193 7.89 20.10 6.55
N LYS A 194 9.19 20.10 6.87
CA LYS A 194 9.64 20.36 8.24
C LYS A 194 9.24 21.79 8.54
N GLY A 195 8.33 21.99 9.49
CA GLY A 195 7.96 23.31 9.96
C GLY A 195 9.20 24.04 10.43
N SER A 196 9.49 25.17 9.80
CA SER A 196 10.44 26.15 10.29
C SER A 196 9.85 26.77 11.57
N ASN A 197 10.45 26.46 12.72
CA ASN A 197 10.33 27.34 13.88
C ASN A 197 11.16 28.58 13.57
N ASN A 198 10.49 29.72 13.34
CA ASN A 198 11.11 31.02 13.56
C ASN A 198 10.57 31.56 14.88
N THR A 199 11.53 31.83 15.76
CA THR A 199 11.49 32.85 16.82
C THR A 199 11.02 34.19 16.29
#